data_AF-A0A1G1TFE4-F1
#
_entry.id   AF-A0A1G1TFE4-F1
#
_cell.length_a   1.000
_cell.length_b   1.000
_cell.length_c   1.000
_cell.angle_alpha   90.00
_cell.angle_beta   90.00
_cell.angle_gamma   90.00
#
_symmetry.space_group_name_H-M   'P 1'
#
loop_
_entity.id
_entity.type
_entity.pdbx_description
1 polymer ?
#
loop_
_entity_poly.entity_id
_entity_poly.type
_entity_poly.pdbx_seq_one_letter_code
_entity_poly.pdbx_strand_id
1 'polypeptide(L)'
;MQTKRFPAMALGFGVLPVVIGLVSTSLSGCRDKQNAPDPCAQAKANPLTFRFVEAFGTPTPDTAYNSQTVSLQGPGAPYTSYEWLVGKIDKRTGRNTAVSFDNQTFGEIPVRLIARRPPNMACFKNDDGVDTLTQTLTLMPFRDQHAPIYGKFQGANSDALRDTFTVRIYSGPNFYYPTNPAAEFTNYIVGIPKGCRKPYFDIGLTWRGITASSGGCSGFDITKGYLTARDSIRIEYRTQVSPAIIDKVFIGKRIR
;
A
#
# COMPACT_ATOMS: atom_id res chain seq x y z
N MET A 1 -44.05 0.71 -14.09
CA MET A 1 -44.96 1.78 -13.64
C MET A 1 -45.61 1.32 -12.34
N GLN A 2 -45.13 1.78 -11.19
CA GLN A 2 -45.87 1.82 -9.91
C GLN A 2 -44.95 2.51 -8.88
N THR A 3 -45.22 3.78 -8.66
CA THR A 3 -44.51 4.68 -7.73
C THR A 3 -45.15 4.57 -6.35
N LYS A 4 -44.40 4.11 -5.35
CA LYS A 4 -44.80 4.18 -3.94
C LYS A 4 -44.39 5.55 -3.37
N ARG A 5 -45.42 6.32 -3.00
CA ARG A 5 -45.32 7.59 -2.26
C ARG A 5 -45.00 7.31 -0.79
N PHE A 6 -44.03 8.04 -0.23
CA PHE A 6 -43.84 8.17 1.21
C PHE A 6 -44.48 9.47 1.70
N PRO A 7 -45.13 9.49 2.89
CA PRO A 7 -45.73 10.70 3.42
C PRO A 7 -44.69 11.60 4.09
N ALA A 8 -44.86 12.90 3.87
CA ALA A 8 -44.19 13.97 4.57
C ALA A 8 -44.69 14.05 6.02
N MET A 9 -43.77 14.17 6.97
CA MET A 9 -44.07 14.51 8.36
C MET A 9 -43.63 15.94 8.61
N ALA A 10 -44.59 16.75 9.04
CA ALA A 10 -44.46 18.18 9.27
C ALA A 10 -44.36 18.51 10.77
N LEU A 11 -43.77 19.67 11.02
CA LEU A 11 -44.05 20.61 12.11
C LEU A 11 -43.65 20.26 13.56
N GLY A 12 -42.84 21.17 14.10
CA GLY A 12 -42.56 21.30 15.53
C GLY A 12 -41.63 22.48 15.84
N PHE A 13 -41.97 23.69 15.38
CA PHE A 13 -41.32 24.93 15.84
C PHE A 13 -41.88 25.28 17.22
N GLY A 14 -41.09 25.08 18.28
CA GLY A 14 -41.32 25.62 19.61
C GLY A 14 -40.34 26.76 19.87
N VAL A 15 -40.80 28.00 19.74
CA VAL A 15 -40.05 29.20 20.13
C VAL A 15 -40.49 29.58 21.54
N LEU A 16 -39.55 29.52 22.49
CA LEU A 16 -39.72 30.01 23.86
C LEU A 16 -38.93 31.32 24.01
N PRO A 17 -39.56 32.44 24.37
CA PRO A 17 -38.83 33.67 24.67
C PRO A 17 -38.37 33.63 26.13
N VAL A 18 -37.08 33.39 26.35
CA VAL A 18 -36.46 33.64 27.66
C VAL A 18 -35.88 35.05 27.64
N VAL A 19 -36.56 35.95 28.34
CA VAL A 19 -36.07 37.28 28.68
C VAL A 19 -34.96 37.11 29.72
N ILE A 20 -33.70 37.21 29.29
CA ILE A 20 -32.55 37.28 30.20
C ILE A 20 -32.22 38.76 30.40
N GLY A 21 -32.40 39.22 31.64
CA GLY A 21 -32.07 40.57 32.06
C GLY A 21 -30.59 40.88 31.88
N LEU A 22 -30.32 42.04 31.28
CA LEU A 22 -29.02 42.69 31.25
C LEU A 22 -28.60 43.05 32.67
N VAL A 23 -27.73 42.25 33.27
CA VAL A 23 -26.88 42.66 34.39
C VAL A 23 -25.51 43.00 33.80
N SER A 24 -25.29 44.29 33.55
CA SER A 24 -24.01 44.85 33.16
C SER A 24 -23.07 44.90 34.37
N THR A 25 -22.53 43.75 34.79
CA THR A 25 -21.34 43.72 35.64
C THR A 25 -20.12 43.99 34.77
N SER A 26 -19.66 45.24 34.78
CA SER A 26 -18.34 45.65 34.35
C SER A 26 -17.28 45.01 35.25
N LEU A 27 -17.00 43.73 34.99
CA LEU A 27 -15.79 43.06 35.46
C LEU A 27 -14.63 43.65 34.68
N SER A 28 -13.94 44.61 35.30
CA SER A 28 -12.59 45.04 34.96
C SER A 28 -11.63 43.87 35.19
N GLY A 29 -11.70 42.86 34.33
CA GLY A 29 -10.77 41.74 34.33
C GLY A 29 -9.39 42.26 33.98
N CYS A 30 -8.45 42.14 34.92
CA CYS A 30 -7.03 42.19 34.66
C CYS A 30 -6.72 41.17 33.56
N ARG A 31 -6.74 41.61 32.31
CA ARG A 31 -6.31 40.83 31.16
C ARG A 31 -4.80 40.82 31.25
N ASP A 32 -4.27 39.85 31.99
CA ASP A 32 -2.86 39.49 31.87
C ASP A 32 -2.53 39.46 30.38
N LYS A 33 -1.47 40.17 30.01
CA LYS A 33 -0.88 40.09 28.68
C LYS A 33 -0.30 38.68 28.53
N GLN A 34 -1.16 37.68 28.38
CA GLN A 34 -0.78 36.41 27.81
C GLN A 34 -0.31 36.75 26.40
N ASN A 35 1.01 36.74 26.21
CA ASN A 35 1.61 36.80 24.89
C ASN A 35 0.86 35.79 24.02
N ALA A 36 0.33 36.25 22.90
CA ALA A 36 -0.34 35.37 21.96
C ALA A 36 0.59 34.18 21.68
N PRO A 37 0.10 32.93 21.75
CA PRO A 37 0.94 31.77 21.54
C PRO A 37 1.65 31.91 20.19
N ASP A 38 2.97 31.76 20.19
CA ASP A 38 3.78 31.88 18.98
C ASP A 38 3.27 30.86 17.94
N PRO A 39 2.72 31.32 16.80
CA PRO A 39 2.16 30.43 15.78
C PRO A 39 3.22 29.52 15.16
N CYS A 40 4.50 29.81 15.41
CA CYS A 40 5.64 29.07 14.88
C CYS A 40 6.26 28.09 15.90
N ALA A 41 5.85 28.11 17.16
CA ALA A 41 6.38 27.22 18.20
C ALA A 41 6.17 25.72 17.90
N GLN A 42 5.16 25.39 17.09
CA GLN A 42 4.88 24.01 16.65
C GLN A 42 5.17 23.79 15.16
N ALA A 43 5.60 24.81 14.43
CA ALA A 43 5.91 24.68 13.02
C ALA A 43 7.15 23.79 12.87
N LYS A 44 7.00 22.64 12.22
CA LYS A 44 8.12 21.81 11.77
C LYS A 44 8.21 21.93 10.26
N ALA A 45 9.43 21.99 9.73
CA ALA A 45 9.66 21.73 8.31
C ALA A 45 9.05 20.36 8.01
N ASN A 46 8.08 20.29 7.09
CA ASN A 46 7.41 19.04 6.76
C ASN A 46 8.45 18.11 6.15
N PRO A 47 8.82 16.98 6.80
CA PRO A 47 9.79 16.09 6.20
C PRO A 47 9.16 15.49 4.95
N LEU A 48 9.75 15.82 3.80
CA LEU A 48 9.38 15.18 2.55
C LEU A 48 9.50 13.67 2.72
N THR A 49 8.51 12.93 2.25
CA THR A 49 8.51 11.47 2.27
C THR A 49 7.96 10.97 0.95
N PHE A 50 8.43 9.83 0.47
CA PHE A 50 7.79 9.11 -0.61
C PHE A 50 7.94 7.61 -0.42
N ARG A 51 7.21 6.85 -1.24
CA ARG A 51 7.20 5.39 -1.20
C ARG A 51 7.31 4.77 -2.58
N PHE A 52 7.95 3.61 -2.62
CA PHE A 52 7.92 2.69 -3.74
C PHE A 52 6.74 1.73 -3.61
N VAL A 53 6.02 1.51 -4.70
CA VAL A 53 4.84 0.64 -4.73
C VAL A 53 4.98 -0.31 -5.92
N GLU A 54 4.99 -1.61 -5.65
CA GLU A 54 5.07 -2.63 -6.70
C GLU A 54 3.75 -2.74 -7.49
N ALA A 55 3.77 -3.44 -8.62
CA ALA A 55 2.63 -3.59 -9.54
C ALA A 55 1.30 -3.98 -8.87
N PHE A 56 1.33 -4.77 -7.78
CA PHE A 56 0.13 -5.19 -7.04
C PHE A 56 -0.34 -4.20 -5.97
N GLY A 57 0.17 -2.97 -6.00
CA GLY A 57 -0.14 -1.94 -5.00
C GLY A 57 0.45 -2.25 -3.63
N THR A 58 1.47 -3.10 -3.58
CA THR A 58 2.18 -3.46 -2.36
C THR A 58 3.28 -2.44 -2.12
N PRO A 59 3.26 -1.70 -1.00
CA PRO A 59 4.39 -0.86 -0.63
C PRO A 59 5.64 -1.73 -0.46
N THR A 60 6.72 -1.38 -1.15
CA THR A 60 8.02 -1.99 -0.93
C THR A 60 8.92 -1.00 -0.20
N PRO A 61 9.66 -1.42 0.84
CA PRO A 61 10.50 -0.52 1.62
C PRO A 61 11.62 0.10 0.78
N ASP A 62 12.28 -0.69 -0.08
CA ASP A 62 13.46 -0.27 -0.83
C ASP A 62 13.87 -1.25 -1.94
N THR A 63 13.18 -2.38 -2.15
CA THR A 63 13.66 -3.44 -3.05
C THR A 63 12.55 -3.93 -3.98
N ALA A 64 12.86 -4.09 -5.27
CA ALA A 64 11.92 -4.64 -6.26
C ALA A 64 12.66 -5.55 -7.25
N TYR A 65 11.93 -6.38 -7.99
CA TYR A 65 12.51 -7.01 -9.17
C TYR A 65 12.69 -5.98 -10.29
N ASN A 66 13.73 -6.15 -11.09
CA ASN A 66 13.81 -5.49 -12.40
C ASN A 66 12.76 -6.05 -13.36
N SER A 67 12.59 -5.42 -14.53
CA SER A 67 11.51 -5.77 -15.48
C SER A 67 10.09 -5.71 -14.91
N GLN A 68 9.91 -5.04 -13.76
CA GLN A 68 8.61 -4.76 -13.17
C GLN A 68 8.38 -3.27 -13.09
N THR A 69 7.12 -2.88 -13.26
CA THR A 69 6.72 -1.50 -13.04
C THR A 69 6.67 -1.20 -11.54
N VAL A 70 7.44 -0.21 -11.11
CA VAL A 70 7.42 0.35 -9.76
C VAL A 70 6.77 1.73 -9.83
N SER A 71 5.71 1.92 -9.05
CA SER A 71 5.08 3.22 -8.86
C SER A 71 5.79 4.01 -7.75
N LEU A 72 6.14 5.26 -8.04
CA LEU A 72 6.67 6.23 -7.10
C LEU A 72 5.51 7.13 -6.65
N GLN A 73 5.33 7.30 -5.35
CA GLN A 73 4.23 8.10 -4.80
C GLN A 73 4.73 9.15 -3.82
N GLY A 74 4.55 10.42 -4.19
CA GLY A 74 4.86 11.58 -3.37
C GLY A 74 3.75 11.92 -2.37
N PRO A 75 4.05 12.75 -1.36
CA PRO A 75 3.11 13.12 -0.32
C PRO A 75 2.02 14.06 -0.87
N GLY A 76 0.93 14.23 -0.13
CA GLY A 76 -0.16 15.15 -0.50
C GLY A 76 0.17 16.60 -0.15
N ALA A 77 -0.86 17.35 0.22
CA ALA A 77 -0.68 18.71 0.76
C ALA A 77 0.38 18.74 1.88
N PRO A 78 1.18 19.83 1.98
CA PRO A 78 1.02 21.12 1.28
C PRO A 78 1.69 21.20 -0.09
N TYR A 79 2.21 20.09 -0.63
CA TYR A 79 2.92 20.10 -1.91
C TYR A 79 1.97 20.28 -3.10
N THR A 80 2.42 21.06 -4.08
CA THR A 80 1.65 21.43 -5.27
C THR A 80 2.33 21.00 -6.57
N SER A 81 3.64 20.74 -6.56
CA SER A 81 4.36 20.20 -7.72
C SER A 81 5.49 19.25 -7.31
N TYR A 82 5.85 18.36 -8.25
CA TYR A 82 6.74 17.23 -8.01
C TYR A 82 7.60 16.99 -9.24
N GLU A 83 8.88 16.78 -9.01
CA GLU A 83 9.88 16.37 -9.99
C GLU A 83 10.65 15.17 -9.45
N TRP A 84 10.65 14.08 -10.21
CA TRP A 84 11.36 12.85 -9.92
C TRP A 84 12.59 12.75 -10.79
N LEU A 85 13.70 12.32 -10.19
CA LEU A 85 14.94 11.99 -10.88
C LEU A 85 15.31 10.56 -10.49
N VAL A 86 15.25 9.65 -11.47
CA VAL A 86 15.40 8.21 -11.25
C VAL A 86 16.66 7.74 -11.96
N GLY A 87 17.63 7.26 -11.20
CA GLY A 87 18.94 6.91 -11.75
C GLY A 87 19.64 8.11 -12.38
N LYS A 88 20.32 7.87 -13.51
CA LYS A 88 21.21 8.88 -14.12
C LYS A 88 20.51 9.88 -15.05
N ILE A 89 19.34 9.58 -15.63
CA ILE A 89 18.84 10.33 -16.81
C ILE A 89 17.33 10.57 -16.78
N ASP A 90 16.59 9.93 -15.88
CA ASP A 90 15.14 9.85 -16.03
C ASP A 90 14.40 10.86 -15.17
N LYS A 91 14.01 11.98 -15.80
CA LYS A 91 13.22 13.05 -15.19
C LYS A 91 11.73 12.84 -15.46
N ARG A 92 10.93 12.84 -14.40
CA ARG A 92 9.47 12.75 -14.49
C ARG A 92 8.79 13.80 -13.63
N THR A 93 7.54 14.11 -13.94
CA THR A 93 6.74 15.08 -13.18
C THR A 93 5.44 14.46 -12.69
N GLY A 94 4.82 15.10 -11.70
CA GLY A 94 3.55 14.67 -11.13
C GLY A 94 3.71 13.95 -9.80
N ARG A 95 2.65 13.98 -8.98
CA ARG A 95 2.67 13.43 -7.61
C ARG A 95 2.97 11.93 -7.59
N ASN A 96 2.38 11.22 -8.54
CA ASN A 96 2.60 9.79 -8.74
C ASN A 96 3.16 9.58 -10.14
N THR A 97 4.15 8.71 -10.26
CA THR A 97 4.69 8.28 -11.55
C THR A 97 5.03 6.80 -11.50
N ALA A 98 5.20 6.17 -12.66
CA ALA A 98 5.64 4.79 -12.76
C ALA A 98 6.96 4.71 -13.52
N VAL A 99 7.79 3.74 -13.13
CA VAL A 99 9.09 3.47 -13.75
C VAL A 99 9.20 1.97 -14.02
N SER A 100 9.84 1.60 -15.12
CA SER A 100 10.19 0.21 -15.42
C SER A 100 11.65 0.19 -15.85
N PHE A 101 12.35 -0.85 -15.43
CA PHE A 101 13.76 -1.05 -15.75
C PHE A 101 13.88 -2.28 -16.65
N ASP A 102 14.84 -2.28 -17.55
CA ASP A 102 15.14 -3.46 -18.36
C ASP A 102 15.68 -4.62 -17.49
N ASN A 103 15.85 -5.79 -18.11
CA ASN A 103 16.34 -6.99 -17.43
C ASN A 103 17.85 -6.94 -17.12
N GLN A 104 18.59 -5.95 -17.65
CA GLN A 104 20.03 -5.78 -17.45
C GLN A 104 20.34 -4.78 -16.33
N THR A 105 19.36 -3.98 -15.92
CA THR A 105 19.48 -3.00 -14.85
C THR A 105 19.16 -3.66 -13.51
N PHE A 106 20.16 -3.72 -12.63
CA PHE A 106 20.06 -4.24 -11.27
C PHE A 106 21.03 -3.49 -10.34
N GLY A 107 20.85 -3.66 -9.02
CA GLY A 107 21.60 -2.95 -7.99
C GLY A 107 20.91 -1.68 -7.51
N GLU A 108 21.67 -0.78 -6.90
CA GLU A 108 21.15 0.42 -6.26
C GLU A 108 20.83 1.53 -7.27
N ILE A 109 19.58 1.98 -7.29
CA ILE A 109 19.08 3.07 -8.12
C ILE A 109 18.70 4.25 -7.21
N PRO A 110 19.41 5.39 -7.27
CA PRO A 110 19.00 6.57 -6.54
C PRO A 110 17.71 7.14 -7.14
N VAL A 111 16.71 7.36 -6.30
CA VAL A 111 15.45 8.02 -6.65
C VAL A 111 15.36 9.30 -5.84
N ARG A 112 15.39 10.44 -6.52
CA ARG A 112 15.28 11.76 -5.90
C ARG A 112 13.93 12.39 -6.24
N LEU A 113 13.23 12.84 -5.21
CA LEU A 113 12.03 13.66 -5.31
C LEU A 113 12.37 15.10 -4.93
N ILE A 114 12.04 16.04 -5.81
CA ILE A 114 12.02 17.48 -5.54
C ILE A 114 10.55 17.89 -5.53
N ALA A 115 10.03 18.29 -4.36
CA ALA A 115 8.63 18.70 -4.20
C ALA A 115 8.55 20.16 -3.78
N ARG A 116 7.57 20.89 -4.32
CA ARG A 116 7.38 22.32 -4.02
C ARG A 116 6.07 22.57 -3.32
N ARG A 117 6.08 23.52 -2.39
CA ARG A 117 4.94 24.01 -1.61
C ARG A 117 5.05 25.53 -1.47
N PRO A 118 3.97 26.24 -1.07
CA PRO A 118 4.09 27.65 -0.72
C PRO A 118 5.13 27.87 0.40
N PRO A 119 6.05 28.84 0.24
CA PRO A 119 6.94 29.31 1.30
C PRO A 119 6.20 29.69 2.60
N ASN A 120 6.68 29.21 3.75
CA ASN A 120 6.24 29.66 5.07
C ASN A 120 7.24 30.66 5.67
N MET A 121 7.30 31.85 5.06
CA MET A 121 8.19 32.94 5.49
C MET A 121 7.83 33.49 6.88
N ALA A 122 6.61 33.25 7.36
CA ALA A 122 6.16 33.67 8.68
C ALA A 122 6.90 32.92 9.81
N CYS A 123 7.12 31.61 9.63
CA CYS A 123 7.83 30.79 10.61
C CYS A 123 9.27 30.47 10.25
N PHE A 124 9.61 30.53 8.96
CA PHE A 124 10.93 30.17 8.46
C PHE A 124 11.38 31.22 7.44
N LYS A 125 12.18 32.20 7.90
CA LYS A 125 12.60 33.37 7.07
C LYS A 125 13.30 33.01 5.76
N ASN A 126 13.81 31.80 5.60
CA ASN A 126 14.52 31.31 4.42
C ASN A 126 13.83 30.11 3.77
N ASP A 127 12.57 29.84 4.08
CA ASP A 127 11.83 28.74 3.46
C ASP A 127 11.49 29.10 2.02
N ASP A 128 12.20 28.49 1.08
CA ASP A 128 11.97 28.66 -0.35
C ASP A 128 10.81 27.80 -0.87
N GLY A 129 10.19 27.00 0.01
CA GLY A 129 9.12 26.09 -0.34
C GLY A 129 9.57 24.88 -1.15
N VAL A 130 10.88 24.56 -1.19
CA VAL A 130 11.42 23.43 -1.95
C VAL A 130 12.01 22.39 -1.01
N ASP A 131 11.40 21.21 -1.00
CA ASP A 131 11.93 20.08 -0.24
C ASP A 131 12.50 19.03 -1.22
N THR A 132 13.65 18.45 -0.88
CA THR A 132 14.31 17.40 -1.68
C THR A 132 14.61 16.19 -0.81
N LEU A 133 14.30 15.00 -1.31
CA LEU A 133 14.61 13.73 -0.65
C LEU A 133 15.14 12.74 -1.69
N THR A 134 16.21 12.04 -1.35
CA THR A 134 16.73 10.91 -2.11
C THR A 134 16.56 9.63 -1.30
N GLN A 135 15.98 8.60 -1.90
CA GLN A 135 15.97 7.24 -1.37
C GLN A 135 16.57 6.30 -2.41
N THR A 136 17.12 5.17 -1.98
CA THR A 136 17.66 4.15 -2.88
C THR A 136 16.63 3.06 -3.12
N LEU A 137 16.41 2.72 -4.39
CA LEU A 137 15.68 1.52 -4.81
C LEU A 137 16.69 0.47 -5.25
N THR A 138 16.74 -0.66 -4.55
CA THR A 138 17.52 -1.82 -4.94
C THR A 138 16.73 -2.67 -5.93
N LEU A 139 17.29 -2.89 -7.10
CA LEU A 139 16.72 -3.76 -8.13
C LEU A 139 17.40 -5.12 -8.10
N MET A 140 16.60 -6.15 -7.92
CA MET A 140 17.05 -7.55 -7.96
C MET A 140 16.72 -8.16 -9.33
N PRO A 141 17.53 -9.10 -9.84
CA PRO A 141 17.22 -9.80 -11.07
C PRO A 141 15.83 -10.45 -11.01
N PHE A 142 15.03 -10.30 -12.07
CA PHE A 142 13.74 -10.94 -12.17
C PHE A 142 13.88 -12.45 -11.96
N ARG A 143 13.02 -13.01 -11.09
CA ARG A 143 13.03 -14.42 -10.66
C ARG A 143 14.19 -14.83 -9.75
N ASP A 144 14.90 -13.88 -9.15
CA ASP A 144 15.79 -14.20 -8.03
C ASP A 144 15.02 -14.96 -6.94
N GLN A 145 15.47 -16.18 -6.63
CA GLN A 145 14.79 -17.09 -5.71
C GLN A 145 14.95 -16.70 -4.23
N HIS A 146 15.72 -15.66 -3.93
CA HIS A 146 15.91 -15.11 -2.58
C HIS A 146 14.86 -14.07 -2.21
N ALA A 147 13.89 -13.77 -3.08
CA ALA A 147 12.83 -12.83 -2.75
C ALA A 147 12.09 -13.27 -1.48
N PRO A 148 11.78 -12.32 -0.58
CA PRO A 148 11.19 -12.65 0.71
C PRO A 148 9.80 -13.28 0.57
N ILE A 149 9.11 -13.11 -0.56
CA ILE A 149 7.81 -13.76 -0.78
C ILE A 149 7.88 -15.30 -0.77
N TYR A 150 9.03 -15.90 -1.12
CA TYR A 150 9.21 -17.35 -1.06
C TYR A 150 9.26 -17.84 0.39
N GLY A 151 8.65 -19.00 0.67
CA GLY A 151 8.69 -19.62 1.99
C GLY A 151 7.42 -20.40 2.34
N LYS A 152 7.37 -20.85 3.60
CA LYS A 152 6.20 -21.49 4.20
C LYS A 152 5.57 -20.54 5.21
N PHE A 153 4.26 -20.39 5.17
CA PHE A 153 3.49 -19.53 6.04
C PHE A 153 2.38 -20.35 6.71
N GLN A 154 2.42 -20.45 8.03
CA GLN A 154 1.34 -21.03 8.81
C GLN A 154 0.40 -19.94 9.27
N GLY A 155 -0.89 -20.14 9.07
CA GLY A 155 -1.89 -19.13 9.34
C GLY A 155 -3.29 -19.69 9.32
N ALA A 156 -4.26 -18.80 9.23
CA ALA A 156 -5.67 -19.17 9.12
C ALA A 156 -6.40 -18.13 8.26
N ASN A 157 -7.63 -18.45 7.88
CA ASN A 157 -8.51 -17.44 7.32
C ASN A 157 -8.96 -16.46 8.42
N SER A 158 -9.13 -15.18 8.08
CA SER A 158 -9.48 -14.13 9.03
C SER A 158 -10.82 -14.34 9.73
N ASP A 159 -11.72 -15.11 9.12
CA ASP A 159 -13.03 -15.49 9.65
C ASP A 159 -13.00 -16.78 10.50
N ALA A 160 -11.87 -17.49 10.53
CA ALA A 160 -11.71 -18.74 11.27
C ALA A 160 -10.28 -18.88 11.83
N LEU A 161 -9.85 -17.95 12.70
CA LEU A 161 -8.45 -17.81 13.16
C LEU A 161 -7.85 -19.05 13.85
N ARG A 162 -8.69 -19.95 14.39
CA ARG A 162 -8.23 -21.21 15.02
C ARG A 162 -8.04 -22.34 14.00
N ASP A 163 -8.62 -22.22 12.82
CA ASP A 163 -8.57 -23.24 11.78
C ASP A 163 -7.30 -23.09 10.93
N THR A 164 -6.17 -23.46 11.52
CA THR A 164 -4.87 -23.18 10.90
C THR A 164 -4.54 -24.13 9.74
N PHE A 165 -3.73 -23.65 8.81
CA PHE A 165 -3.16 -24.40 7.70
C PHE A 165 -1.88 -23.70 7.18
N THR A 166 -1.14 -24.40 6.33
CA THR A 166 0.14 -23.92 5.78
C THR A 166 0.02 -23.64 4.30
N VAL A 167 0.45 -22.45 3.90
CA VAL A 167 0.64 -22.04 2.51
C VAL A 167 2.13 -22.03 2.21
N ARG A 168 2.54 -22.57 1.06
CA ARG A 168 3.94 -22.55 0.62
C ARG A 168 4.05 -21.89 -0.74
N ILE A 169 4.96 -20.93 -0.85
CA ILE A 169 5.37 -20.27 -2.08
C ILE A 169 6.80 -20.72 -2.39
N TYR A 170 7.06 -21.25 -3.57
CA TYR A 170 8.37 -21.81 -3.93
C TYR A 170 8.63 -21.75 -5.44
N SER A 171 9.91 -21.84 -5.82
CA SER A 171 10.33 -22.04 -7.21
C SER A 171 10.72 -23.51 -7.42
N GLY A 172 10.40 -24.08 -8.58
CA GLY A 172 10.68 -25.49 -8.88
C GLY A 172 10.76 -25.77 -10.39
N PRO A 173 10.89 -27.06 -10.79
CA PRO A 173 10.97 -27.46 -12.19
C PRO A 173 9.84 -26.86 -13.03
N ASN A 174 10.12 -26.60 -14.30
CA ASN A 174 9.15 -26.00 -15.21
C ASN A 174 7.88 -26.85 -15.29
N PHE A 175 6.70 -26.24 -15.17
CA PHE A 175 5.44 -27.00 -15.22
C PHE A 175 5.21 -27.69 -16.57
N TYR A 176 5.52 -26.99 -17.68
CA TYR A 176 5.31 -27.49 -19.04
C TYR A 176 6.42 -28.44 -19.50
N TYR A 177 7.64 -28.24 -19.01
CA TYR A 177 8.82 -29.02 -19.38
C TYR A 177 9.55 -29.58 -18.15
N PRO A 178 8.91 -30.43 -17.34
CA PRO A 178 9.42 -30.82 -16.01
C PRO A 178 10.73 -31.62 -16.04
N THR A 179 11.05 -32.24 -17.17
CA THR A 179 12.26 -33.06 -17.35
C THR A 179 13.37 -32.33 -18.11
N ASN A 180 13.12 -31.10 -18.59
CA ASN A 180 14.11 -30.33 -19.33
C ASN A 180 14.94 -29.47 -18.36
N PRO A 181 16.23 -29.77 -18.13
CA PRO A 181 17.07 -28.99 -17.22
C PRO A 181 17.36 -27.57 -17.72
N ALA A 182 17.17 -27.29 -19.02
CA ALA A 182 17.32 -25.96 -19.60
C ALA A 182 16.04 -25.12 -19.50
N ALA A 183 14.92 -25.70 -19.09
CA ALA A 183 13.68 -24.95 -18.93
C ALA A 183 13.74 -24.09 -17.67
N GLU A 184 13.28 -22.84 -17.79
CA GLU A 184 13.23 -21.90 -16.68
C GLU A 184 12.32 -22.41 -15.56
N PHE A 185 12.70 -22.15 -14.31
CA PHE A 185 11.90 -22.57 -13.18
C PHE A 185 10.54 -21.87 -13.18
N THR A 186 9.53 -22.61 -12.76
CA THR A 186 8.18 -22.08 -12.54
C THR A 186 8.00 -21.79 -11.06
N ASN A 187 7.26 -20.73 -10.77
CA ASN A 187 6.92 -20.40 -9.39
C ASN A 187 5.56 -21.00 -9.04
N TYR A 188 5.44 -21.45 -7.80
CA TYR A 188 4.29 -22.20 -7.33
C TYR A 188 3.77 -21.65 -6.01
N ILE A 189 2.47 -21.80 -5.80
CA ILE A 189 1.81 -21.67 -4.50
C ILE A 189 0.93 -22.89 -4.24
N VAL A 190 0.97 -23.43 -3.03
CA VAL A 190 0.18 -24.61 -2.62
C VAL A 190 -0.32 -24.45 -1.18
N GLY A 191 -1.38 -25.20 -0.84
CA GLY A 191 -1.98 -25.18 0.50
C GLY A 191 -3.07 -24.13 0.68
N ILE A 192 -3.48 -23.46 -0.39
CA ILE A 192 -4.57 -22.48 -0.39
C ILE A 192 -5.56 -22.81 -1.54
N PRO A 193 -6.89 -22.90 -1.29
CA PRO A 193 -7.54 -22.85 0.02
C PRO A 193 -7.11 -24.04 0.88
N LYS A 194 -7.48 -24.03 2.16
CA LYS A 194 -7.15 -25.12 3.10
C LYS A 194 -7.51 -26.48 2.50
N GLY A 195 -6.56 -27.42 2.56
CA GLY A 195 -6.72 -28.77 2.01
C GLY A 195 -6.34 -28.90 0.54
N CYS A 196 -6.07 -27.80 -0.18
CA CYS A 196 -5.62 -27.87 -1.57
C CYS A 196 -4.19 -28.38 -1.67
N ARG A 197 -4.02 -29.57 -2.27
CA ARG A 197 -2.70 -30.22 -2.47
C ARG A 197 -2.11 -29.98 -3.85
N LYS A 198 -2.90 -29.51 -4.81
CA LYS A 198 -2.42 -29.17 -6.15
C LYS A 198 -1.79 -27.78 -6.11
N PRO A 199 -0.60 -27.58 -6.69
CA PRO A 199 -0.01 -26.25 -6.76
C PRO A 199 -0.66 -25.43 -7.89
N TYR A 200 -0.77 -24.13 -7.67
CA TYR A 200 -0.95 -23.15 -8.75
C TYR A 200 0.42 -22.85 -9.35
N PHE A 201 0.47 -22.64 -10.66
CA PHE A 201 1.71 -22.47 -11.42
C PHE A 201 1.68 -21.25 -12.36
N ASP A 202 0.49 -20.74 -12.68
CA ASP A 202 0.33 -19.44 -13.33
C ASP A 202 0.24 -18.38 -12.25
N ILE A 203 1.41 -17.86 -11.86
CA ILE A 203 1.54 -16.90 -10.77
C ILE A 203 2.27 -15.64 -11.22
N GLY A 204 1.69 -14.48 -10.90
CA GLY A 204 2.39 -13.21 -10.96
C GLY A 204 3.09 -12.95 -9.63
N LEU A 205 4.40 -12.78 -9.63
CA LEU A 205 5.18 -12.44 -8.43
C LEU A 205 5.75 -11.05 -8.53
N THR A 206 5.78 -10.32 -7.43
CA THR A 206 6.70 -9.19 -7.20
C THR A 206 7.68 -9.55 -6.08
N TRP A 207 8.58 -8.66 -5.68
CA TRP A 207 9.54 -8.95 -4.61
C TRP A 207 8.84 -9.35 -3.31
N ARG A 208 7.66 -8.74 -3.06
CA ARG A 208 6.88 -8.94 -1.83
C ARG A 208 5.43 -9.36 -2.09
N GLY A 209 5.04 -9.62 -3.33
CA GLY A 209 3.66 -9.85 -3.72
C GLY A 209 3.47 -11.08 -4.60
N ILE A 210 2.25 -11.57 -4.64
CA ILE A 210 1.83 -12.74 -5.41
C ILE A 210 0.38 -12.61 -5.89
N THR A 211 0.11 -13.14 -7.07
CA THR A 211 -1.22 -13.41 -7.65
C THR A 211 -1.20 -14.80 -8.24
N ALA A 212 -2.36 -15.43 -8.41
CA ALA A 212 -2.45 -16.75 -9.03
C ALA A 212 -3.83 -16.94 -9.65
N SER A 213 -3.86 -17.42 -10.90
CA SER A 213 -5.09 -17.55 -11.71
C SER A 213 -5.30 -18.93 -12.31
N SER A 214 -4.28 -19.80 -12.31
CA SER A 214 -4.40 -21.14 -12.89
C SER A 214 -3.57 -22.19 -12.17
N GLY A 215 -4.05 -23.42 -12.28
CA GLY A 215 -3.60 -24.59 -11.53
C GLY A 215 -4.41 -24.81 -10.27
N GLY A 216 -3.85 -25.58 -9.34
CA GLY A 216 -4.42 -25.79 -8.02
C GLY A 216 -5.78 -26.50 -7.99
N CYS A 217 -6.68 -26.00 -7.14
CA CYS A 217 -8.02 -26.55 -6.92
C CYS A 217 -9.04 -25.72 -7.68
N SER A 218 -10.06 -26.36 -8.26
CA SER A 218 -11.04 -25.71 -9.15
C SER A 218 -11.80 -24.56 -8.47
N GLY A 219 -12.06 -23.49 -9.25
CA GLY A 219 -12.90 -22.37 -8.82
C GLY A 219 -12.22 -21.42 -7.86
N PHE A 220 -10.92 -21.17 -8.03
CA PHE A 220 -10.13 -20.36 -7.12
C PHE A 220 -9.18 -19.42 -7.86
N ASP A 221 -9.07 -18.19 -7.34
CA ASP A 221 -8.10 -17.18 -7.78
C ASP A 221 -7.50 -16.46 -6.57
N ILE A 222 -6.19 -16.25 -6.56
CA ILE A 222 -5.54 -15.29 -5.65
C ILE A 222 -5.59 -13.93 -6.32
N THR A 223 -6.50 -13.08 -5.84
CA THR A 223 -6.63 -11.71 -6.31
C THR A 223 -5.43 -10.87 -5.89
N LYS A 224 -4.93 -11.07 -4.66
CA LYS A 224 -3.82 -10.30 -4.11
C LYS A 224 -3.18 -10.98 -2.90
N GLY A 225 -1.91 -11.31 -2.99
CA GLY A 225 -1.08 -11.71 -1.85
C GLY A 225 0.12 -10.79 -1.67
N TYR A 226 0.48 -10.49 -0.42
CA TYR A 226 1.66 -9.67 -0.12
C TYR A 226 2.17 -9.82 1.31
N LEU A 227 3.45 -9.52 1.50
CA LEU A 227 4.07 -9.48 2.81
C LEU A 227 3.70 -8.21 3.58
N THR A 228 2.95 -8.36 4.68
CA THR A 228 2.61 -7.27 5.62
C THR A 228 3.77 -6.93 6.56
N ALA A 229 4.65 -7.90 6.83
CA ALA A 229 5.92 -7.73 7.53
C ALA A 229 6.96 -8.69 6.92
N ARG A 230 8.20 -8.69 7.43
CA ARG A 230 9.25 -9.61 6.92
C ARG A 230 8.83 -11.09 7.01
N ASP A 231 8.08 -11.43 8.04
CA ASP A 231 7.65 -12.77 8.39
C ASP A 231 6.14 -12.97 8.26
N SER A 232 5.38 -11.97 7.82
CA SER A 232 3.91 -12.01 7.83
C SER A 232 3.36 -11.78 6.44
N ILE A 233 2.38 -12.59 6.04
CA ILE A 233 1.75 -12.55 4.72
C ILE A 233 0.23 -12.38 4.88
N ARG A 234 -0.36 -11.65 3.94
CA ARG A 234 -1.80 -11.58 3.71
C ARG A 234 -2.08 -12.06 2.30
N ILE A 235 -3.03 -12.98 2.15
CA ILE A 235 -3.47 -13.47 0.84
C ILE A 235 -4.98 -13.35 0.75
N GLU A 236 -5.44 -12.48 -0.14
CA GLU A 236 -6.83 -12.32 -0.54
C GLU A 236 -7.08 -13.25 -1.73
N TYR A 237 -8.08 -14.10 -1.59
CA TYR A 237 -8.41 -15.08 -2.60
C TYR A 237 -9.91 -15.32 -2.67
N ARG A 238 -10.34 -15.82 -3.81
CA ARG A 238 -11.71 -16.18 -4.10
C ARG A 238 -11.80 -17.70 -4.19
N THR A 239 -12.87 -18.28 -3.64
CA THR A 239 -13.15 -19.71 -3.73
C THR A 239 -14.61 -19.92 -4.13
N GLN A 240 -14.85 -20.85 -5.04
CA GLN A 240 -16.18 -21.25 -5.47
C GLN A 240 -16.67 -22.40 -4.59
N VAL A 241 -17.68 -22.14 -3.80
CA VAL A 241 -18.41 -23.13 -3.02
C VAL A 241 -19.81 -23.17 -3.59
N SER A 242 -20.02 -24.04 -4.59
CA SER A 242 -21.25 -24.07 -5.40
C SER A 242 -22.51 -23.94 -4.54
N PRO A 243 -23.43 -22.99 -4.86
CA PRO A 243 -23.42 -22.07 -6.01
C PRO A 243 -22.69 -20.74 -5.77
N ALA A 244 -22.15 -20.51 -4.57
CA ALA A 244 -21.63 -19.22 -4.15
C ALA A 244 -20.14 -19.03 -4.48
N ILE A 245 -19.79 -17.77 -4.74
CA ILE A 245 -18.41 -17.30 -4.77
C ILE A 245 -18.15 -16.60 -3.43
N ILE A 246 -17.09 -17.00 -2.74
CA ILE A 246 -16.75 -16.47 -1.42
C ILE A 246 -15.34 -15.89 -1.47
N ASP A 247 -15.21 -14.63 -1.08
CA ASP A 247 -13.91 -13.99 -0.88
C ASP A 247 -13.39 -14.31 0.53
N LYS A 248 -12.12 -14.66 0.62
CA LYS A 248 -11.44 -15.08 1.85
C LYS A 248 -10.12 -14.34 1.98
N VAL A 249 -9.65 -14.21 3.22
CA VAL A 249 -8.36 -13.62 3.54
C VAL A 249 -7.59 -14.57 4.43
N PHE A 250 -6.48 -15.10 3.93
CA PHE A 250 -5.51 -15.82 4.74
C PHE A 250 -4.51 -14.84 5.35
N ILE A 251 -4.26 -14.96 6.65
CA ILE A 251 -3.20 -14.26 7.36
C ILE A 251 -2.24 -15.31 7.92
N GLY A 252 -0.98 -15.25 7.52
CA GLY A 252 0.02 -16.24 7.90
C GLY A 252 1.32 -15.63 8.41
N LYS A 253 2.01 -16.39 9.25
CA LYS A 253 3.38 -16.12 9.69
C LYS A 253 4.33 -17.16 9.14
N ARG A 254 5.53 -16.72 8.77
CA ARG A 254 6.58 -17.55 8.24
C ARG A 254 6.99 -18.59 9.28
N ILE A 255 7.09 -19.83 8.84
CA ILE A 255 7.65 -20.94 9.62
C ILE A 255 8.95 -21.41 8.96
N ARG A 256 9.88 -21.91 9.78
CA ARG A 256 11.15 -22.50 9.31
C ARG A 256 10.91 -23.87 8.70
#